data_AF-A0AAW6Q7M0-F1
#
_entry.id   AF-A0AAW6Q7M0-F1
#
_cell.length_a   1.000
_cell.length_b   1.000
_cell.length_c   1.000
_cell.angle_alpha   90.00
_cell.angle_beta   90.00
_cell.angle_gamma   90.00
#
_symmetry.space_group_name_H-M   'P 1'
#
loop_
_entity.id
_entity.type
_entity.pdbx_description
1 polymer ?
#
loop_
_entity_poly.entity_id
_entity_poly.type
_entity_poly.pdbx_seq_one_letter_code
_entity_poly.pdbx_strand_id
1 'polypeptide(L)'
;NPVAVADTSNVTKDEQTKVQKNVEDANKFPAGTVVTVDDKGKATITYPEATTDTLPGSKLVRQETYAEKNTPNVPANPVPVADTSNVTKDEQAKVQKNVEDGKRVVEGTSVKVDDRRKTTKTYTDTTTDTIPGRKLVRQETDAEKNTPTVPANHIHAAETSNVTTAIHH
;
A
#
# COMPACT_ATOMS: atom_id res chain seq x y z
N ASN A 1 3.72 13.66 -22.19
CA ASN A 1 2.95 12.60 -21.49
C ASN A 1 1.60 13.19 -21.10
N PRO A 2 0.46 12.47 -21.25
CA PRO A 2 -0.84 13.00 -20.86
C PRO A 2 -0.88 13.40 -19.37
N VAL A 3 -1.71 14.38 -19.02
CA VAL A 3 -2.00 14.74 -17.63
C VAL A 3 -2.97 13.72 -17.05
N ALA A 4 -2.65 13.16 -15.89
CA ALA A 4 -3.59 12.33 -15.15
C ALA A 4 -4.65 13.23 -14.52
N VAL A 5 -5.92 12.88 -14.70
CA VAL A 5 -7.06 13.65 -14.18
C VAL A 5 -8.03 12.73 -13.45
N ALA A 6 -8.76 13.29 -12.49
CA ALA A 6 -9.77 12.54 -11.75
C ALA A 6 -10.97 12.15 -12.63
N ASP A 7 -11.31 12.99 -13.62
CA ASP A 7 -12.42 12.81 -14.56
C ASP A 7 -12.06 13.43 -15.93
N THR A 8 -11.93 12.60 -16.96
CA THR A 8 -11.61 13.06 -18.33
C THR A 8 -12.75 13.81 -19.03
N SER A 9 -13.97 13.76 -18.49
CA SER A 9 -15.12 14.51 -18.99
C SER A 9 -15.30 15.87 -18.32
N ASN A 10 -14.58 16.12 -17.23
CA ASN A 10 -14.65 17.35 -16.44
C ASN A 10 -13.27 17.71 -15.86
N VAL A 11 -12.39 18.13 -16.75
CA VAL A 11 -11.03 18.59 -16.44
C VAL A 11 -11.12 19.93 -15.72
N THR A 12 -10.58 19.98 -14.49
CA THR A 12 -10.55 21.17 -13.64
C THR A 12 -9.67 22.27 -14.24
N LYS A 13 -9.79 23.50 -13.73
CA LYS A 13 -8.96 24.62 -14.21
C LYS A 13 -7.47 24.41 -13.99
N ASP A 14 -7.08 23.83 -12.86
CA ASP A 14 -5.67 23.53 -12.58
C ASP A 14 -5.12 22.46 -13.55
N GLU A 15 -5.91 21.44 -13.85
CA GLU A 15 -5.56 20.42 -14.83
C GLU A 15 -5.49 21.00 -16.26
N GLN A 16 -6.41 21.89 -16.65
CA GLN A 16 -6.39 22.62 -17.93
C GLN A 16 -5.10 23.43 -18.07
N THR A 17 -4.70 24.17 -17.04
CA THR A 17 -3.44 24.93 -17.03
C THR A 17 -2.23 24.01 -17.19
N LYS A 18 -2.23 22.83 -16.55
CA LYS A 18 -1.15 21.85 -16.70
C LYS A 18 -1.09 21.26 -18.12
N VAL A 19 -2.24 20.98 -18.74
CA VAL A 19 -2.31 20.54 -20.14
C VAL A 19 -1.80 21.62 -21.08
N GLN A 20 -2.26 22.86 -20.90
CA GLN A 20 -1.81 24.01 -21.68
C GLN A 20 -0.29 24.14 -21.63
N LYS A 21 0.27 24.15 -20.42
CA LYS A 21 1.73 24.23 -20.21
C LYS A 21 2.47 23.07 -20.89
N ASN A 22 1.97 21.85 -20.79
CA ASN A 22 2.59 20.71 -21.47
C ASN A 22 2.57 20.84 -23.00
N VAL A 23 1.49 21.40 -23.58
CA VAL A 23 1.40 21.66 -25.02
C VAL A 23 2.38 22.76 -25.43
N GLU A 24 2.47 23.85 -24.65
CA GLU A 24 3.42 24.94 -24.89
C GLU A 24 4.88 24.49 -24.73
N ASP A 25 5.21 23.73 -23.68
CA ASP A 25 6.58 23.28 -23.42
C ASP A 25 7.06 22.24 -24.46
N ALA A 26 6.15 21.43 -25.02
CA ALA A 26 6.48 20.40 -26.00
C ALA A 26 6.64 20.94 -27.43
N ASN A 27 6.18 22.17 -27.71
CA ASN A 27 6.14 22.74 -29.06
C ASN A 27 6.83 24.09 -29.11
N LYS A 28 7.36 24.46 -30.27
CA LYS A 28 7.89 25.82 -30.51
C LYS A 28 6.90 26.58 -31.37
N PHE A 29 6.04 27.36 -30.73
CA PHE A 29 5.05 28.18 -31.43
C PHE A 29 5.62 29.55 -31.86
N PRO A 30 5.11 30.16 -32.94
CA PRO A 30 5.41 31.55 -33.25
C PRO A 30 4.88 32.49 -32.14
N ALA A 31 5.48 33.68 -32.05
CA ALA A 31 5.05 34.69 -31.09
C ALA A 31 3.59 35.11 -31.36
N GLY A 32 2.78 35.22 -30.31
CA GLY A 32 1.36 35.55 -30.41
C GLY A 32 0.42 34.35 -30.59
N THR A 33 0.94 33.11 -30.66
CA THR A 33 0.10 31.91 -30.55
C THR A 33 -0.55 31.82 -29.18
N VAL A 34 -1.83 31.47 -29.16
CA VAL A 34 -2.61 31.26 -27.94
C VAL A 34 -3.04 29.80 -27.87
N VAL A 35 -2.78 29.15 -26.74
CA VAL A 35 -3.28 27.79 -26.45
C VAL A 35 -4.38 27.89 -25.40
N THR A 36 -5.53 27.28 -25.69
CA THR A 36 -6.64 27.16 -24.75
C THR A 36 -7.01 25.70 -24.59
N VAL A 37 -7.51 25.32 -23.41
CA VAL A 37 -7.91 23.95 -23.10
C VAL A 37 -9.34 23.95 -22.58
N ASP A 38 -10.19 23.08 -23.11
CA ASP A 38 -11.58 22.94 -22.68
C ASP A 38 -11.77 21.96 -21.50
N ASP A 39 -13.01 21.80 -21.06
CA ASP A 39 -13.43 20.92 -19.97
C ASP A 39 -13.22 19.43 -20.25
N LYS A 40 -12.97 19.05 -21.51
CA LYS A 40 -12.64 17.68 -21.92
C LYS A 40 -11.15 17.52 -22.22
N GLY A 41 -10.35 18.54 -21.90
CA GLY A 41 -8.90 18.55 -22.09
C GLY A 41 -8.46 18.69 -23.54
N LYS A 42 -9.36 19.02 -24.50
CA LYS A 42 -8.97 19.32 -25.88
C LYS A 42 -8.26 20.67 -25.89
N ALA A 43 -7.08 20.71 -26.49
CA ALA A 43 -6.38 21.96 -26.73
C ALA A 43 -6.78 22.54 -28.10
N THR A 44 -7.00 23.85 -28.13
CA THR A 44 -7.15 24.63 -29.35
C THR A 44 -6.01 25.62 -29.40
N ILE A 45 -5.23 25.55 -30.49
CA ILE A 45 -4.09 26.41 -30.74
C ILE A 45 -4.54 27.41 -31.79
N THR A 46 -4.53 28.70 -31.45
CA THR A 46 -4.85 29.79 -32.36
C THR A 46 -3.55 30.51 -32.71
N TYR A 47 -3.21 30.54 -34.00
CA TYR A 47 -2.03 31.22 -34.49
C TYR A 47 -2.30 32.72 -34.71
N PRO A 48 -1.24 33.56 -34.84
CA PRO A 48 -1.40 35.01 -35.03
C PRO A 48 -2.25 35.38 -36.26
N GLU A 49 -2.23 34.57 -37.32
CA GLU A 49 -3.07 34.74 -38.51
C GLU A 49 -4.52 34.24 -38.35
N ALA A 50 -4.95 33.95 -37.11
CA ALA A 50 -6.28 33.45 -36.75
C ALA A 50 -6.67 32.07 -37.31
N THR A 51 -5.72 31.33 -37.88
CA THR A 51 -5.86 29.90 -38.17
C THR A 51 -5.83 29.11 -36.87
N THR A 52 -6.42 27.90 -36.88
CA THR A 52 -6.48 27.06 -35.68
C THR A 52 -6.10 25.62 -35.95
N ASP A 53 -5.43 25.03 -34.97
CA ASP A 53 -5.21 23.59 -34.85
C ASP A 53 -5.85 23.06 -33.56
N THR A 54 -6.12 21.75 -33.53
CA THR A 54 -6.68 21.11 -32.35
C THR A 54 -5.95 19.83 -31.99
N LEU A 55 -5.78 19.60 -30.69
CA LEU A 55 -5.28 18.36 -30.13
C LEU A 55 -6.38 17.74 -29.28
N PRO A 56 -6.85 16.52 -29.60
CA PRO A 56 -7.95 15.90 -28.89
C PRO A 56 -7.56 15.57 -27.45
N GLY A 57 -8.50 15.74 -26.51
CA GLY A 57 -8.29 15.47 -25.09
C GLY A 57 -7.80 14.05 -24.81
N SER A 58 -8.21 13.05 -25.61
CA SER A 58 -7.73 11.66 -25.50
C SER A 58 -6.22 11.48 -25.70
N LYS A 59 -5.51 12.49 -26.23
CA LYS A 59 -4.05 12.51 -26.36
C LYS A 59 -3.37 13.33 -25.26
N LEU A 60 -4.12 14.17 -24.55
CA LEU A 60 -3.61 15.18 -23.63
C LEU A 60 -3.94 14.87 -22.17
N VAL A 61 -5.06 14.21 -21.91
CA VAL A 61 -5.48 13.77 -20.58
C VAL A 61 -5.70 12.26 -20.56
N ARG A 62 -5.53 11.66 -19.38
CA ARG A 62 -5.92 10.29 -19.09
C ARG A 62 -6.57 10.22 -17.72
N GLN A 63 -7.42 9.24 -17.51
CA GLN A 63 -7.93 8.94 -16.18
C GLN A 63 -6.77 8.53 -15.27
N GLU A 64 -6.72 9.09 -14.05
CA GLU A 64 -5.84 8.62 -12.99
C GLU A 64 -6.06 7.12 -12.73
N THR A 65 -4.95 6.40 -12.57
CA THR A 65 -4.96 5.00 -12.18
C THR A 65 -5.31 4.84 -10.71
N TYR A 66 -5.71 3.63 -10.31
CA TYR A 66 -5.99 3.35 -8.90
C TYR A 66 -4.75 3.51 -8.01
N ALA A 67 -3.56 3.18 -8.51
CA ALA A 67 -2.32 3.44 -7.79
C ALA A 67 -2.02 4.95 -7.63
N GLU A 68 -2.41 5.80 -8.59
CA GLU A 68 -2.28 7.26 -8.44
C GLU A 68 -3.31 7.83 -7.46
N LYS A 69 -4.53 7.27 -7.42
CA LYS A 69 -5.63 7.71 -6.54
C LYS A 69 -5.49 7.27 -5.09
N ASN A 70 -4.71 6.23 -4.83
CA ASN A 70 -4.65 5.60 -3.52
C ASN A 70 -3.23 5.62 -2.98
N THR A 71 -3.11 5.82 -1.67
CA THR A 71 -1.87 5.51 -0.95
C THR A 71 -2.03 4.12 -0.34
N PRO A 72 -1.04 3.23 -0.48
CA PRO A 72 -1.14 1.90 0.11
C PRO A 72 -1.17 2.01 1.63
N ASN A 73 -2.15 1.36 2.26
CA ASN A 73 -2.23 1.31 3.72
C ASN A 73 -1.06 0.51 4.26
N VAL A 74 -0.24 1.14 5.10
CA VAL A 74 0.81 0.46 5.86
C VAL A 74 0.22 0.10 7.22
N PRO A 75 0.15 -1.20 7.57
CA PRO A 75 -0.33 -1.62 8.89
C PRO A 75 0.43 -0.93 10.02
N ALA A 76 -0.30 -0.39 10.99
CA ALA A 76 0.29 0.28 12.15
C ALA A 76 1.10 -0.69 13.03
N ASN A 77 0.65 -1.96 13.10
CA ASN A 77 1.30 -3.03 13.83
C ASN A 77 1.90 -4.03 12.83
N PRO A 78 3.22 -4.01 12.61
CA PRO A 78 3.91 -5.03 11.82
C PRO A 78 3.67 -6.43 12.39
N VAL A 79 3.82 -7.47 11.58
CA VAL A 79 3.78 -8.86 12.05
C VAL A 79 5.09 -9.17 12.80
N PRO A 80 5.05 -9.63 14.05
CA PRO A 80 6.24 -10.12 14.72
C PRO A 80 6.71 -11.42 14.07
N VAL A 81 8.02 -11.52 13.81
CA VAL A 81 8.68 -12.68 13.21
C VAL A 81 9.96 -13.03 13.96
N ALA A 82 10.33 -14.30 13.94
CA ALA A 82 11.56 -14.77 14.60
C ALA A 82 12.82 -14.23 13.91
N ASP A 83 12.82 -14.21 12.56
CA ASP A 83 13.90 -13.71 11.73
C ASP A 83 13.35 -12.77 10.64
N THR A 84 13.64 -11.48 10.77
CA THR A 84 13.19 -10.47 9.80
C THR A 84 13.86 -10.60 8.43
N SER A 85 14.93 -11.38 8.30
CA SER A 85 15.62 -11.67 7.04
C SER A 85 15.08 -12.90 6.32
N ASN A 86 14.41 -13.81 7.04
CA ASN A 86 13.89 -15.06 6.52
C ASN A 86 12.46 -15.31 7.03
N VAL A 87 11.49 -14.71 6.34
CA VAL A 87 10.07 -14.79 6.68
C VAL A 87 9.49 -16.08 6.10
N THR A 88 8.88 -16.90 6.96
CA THR A 88 8.21 -18.15 6.57
C THR A 88 6.92 -17.89 5.79
N LYS A 89 6.41 -18.92 5.10
CA LYS A 89 5.12 -18.83 4.38
C LYS A 89 3.95 -18.46 5.28
N ASP A 90 3.95 -18.96 6.51
CA ASP A 90 2.91 -18.66 7.50
C ASP A 90 2.97 -17.19 7.94
N GLU A 91 4.17 -16.66 8.14
CA GLU A 91 4.37 -15.24 8.46
C GLU A 91 4.05 -14.35 7.24
N GLN A 92 4.36 -14.77 6.01
CA GLN A 92 3.94 -14.08 4.78
C GLN A 92 2.40 -13.99 4.67
N ALA A 93 1.69 -15.07 4.99
CA ALA A 93 0.22 -15.08 4.99
C ALA A 93 -0.36 -14.13 6.05
N LYS A 94 0.25 -14.07 7.26
CA LYS A 94 -0.11 -13.08 8.28
C LYS A 94 0.13 -11.65 7.81
N VAL A 95 1.25 -11.39 7.12
CA VAL A 95 1.56 -10.06 6.54
C VAL A 95 0.54 -9.68 5.49
N GLN A 96 0.19 -10.60 4.58
CA GLN A 96 -0.82 -10.38 3.55
C GLN A 96 -2.16 -9.98 4.18
N LYS A 97 -2.64 -10.78 5.14
CA LYS A 97 -3.89 -10.52 5.85
C LYS A 97 -3.87 -9.16 6.57
N ASN A 98 -2.77 -8.83 7.25
CA ASN A 98 -2.62 -7.56 7.95
C ASN A 98 -2.70 -6.34 7.01
N VAL A 99 -2.20 -6.47 5.78
CA VAL A 99 -2.31 -5.44 4.73
C VAL A 99 -3.73 -5.36 4.16
N GLU A 100 -4.40 -6.50 3.99
CA GLU A 100 -5.79 -6.57 3.50
C GLU A 100 -6.82 -6.01 4.52
N ASP A 101 -6.66 -6.33 5.80
CA ASP A 101 -7.55 -5.90 6.89
C ASP A 101 -7.55 -4.38 7.11
N GLY A 102 -6.49 -3.70 6.66
CA GLY A 102 -6.22 -2.28 6.90
C GLY A 102 -7.12 -1.24 6.21
N LYS A 103 -8.33 -1.59 5.76
CA LYS A 103 -9.35 -0.67 5.21
C LYS A 103 -8.86 0.35 4.15
N ARG A 104 -8.83 -0.11 2.89
CA ARG A 104 -9.21 0.58 1.63
C ARG A 104 -8.78 -0.34 0.49
N VAL A 105 -9.29 -1.57 0.54
CA VAL A 105 -9.16 -2.50 -0.56
C VAL A 105 -10.30 -2.12 -1.49
N VAL A 106 -9.98 -1.44 -2.60
CA VAL A 106 -10.92 -1.34 -3.72
C VAL A 106 -11.28 -2.78 -4.07
N GLU A 107 -12.57 -3.11 -4.09
CA GLU A 107 -13.02 -4.48 -4.35
C GLU A 107 -12.36 -5.03 -5.62
N GLY A 108 -11.83 -6.25 -5.56
CA GLY A 108 -11.03 -6.85 -6.64
C GLY A 108 -9.52 -6.53 -6.61
N THR A 109 -9.02 -5.78 -5.63
CA THR A 109 -7.58 -5.63 -5.39
C THR A 109 -6.98 -6.91 -4.80
N SER A 110 -5.77 -7.29 -5.24
CA SER A 110 -5.01 -8.41 -4.67
C SER A 110 -3.74 -7.94 -3.97
N VAL A 111 -3.29 -8.68 -2.97
CA VAL A 111 -2.04 -8.43 -2.24
C VAL A 111 -1.13 -9.65 -2.38
N LYS A 112 0.13 -9.44 -2.75
CA LYS A 112 1.15 -10.50 -2.84
C LYS A 112 2.38 -10.11 -2.05
N VAL A 113 2.91 -11.04 -1.24
CA VAL A 113 4.19 -10.89 -0.54
C VAL A 113 5.23 -11.72 -1.30
N ASP A 114 6.33 -11.11 -1.71
CA ASP A 114 7.44 -11.83 -2.35
C ASP A 114 8.54 -12.24 -1.34
N ASP A 115 9.41 -13.15 -1.77
CA ASP A 115 10.53 -13.68 -0.96
C ASP A 115 11.58 -12.61 -0.61
N ARG A 116 11.52 -11.43 -1.24
CA ARG A 116 12.40 -10.28 -0.97
C ARG A 116 11.77 -9.29 -0.01
N ARG A 117 10.71 -9.70 0.70
CA ARG A 117 9.99 -8.88 1.68
C ARG A 117 9.38 -7.66 1.00
N LYS A 118 8.84 -7.78 -0.20
CA LYS A 118 8.08 -6.72 -0.87
C LYS A 118 6.64 -7.16 -0.96
N THR A 119 5.74 -6.34 -0.41
CA THR A 119 4.31 -6.56 -0.59
C THR A 119 3.80 -5.67 -1.72
N THR A 120 3.24 -6.30 -2.74
CA THR A 120 2.67 -5.63 -3.91
C THR A 120 1.16 -5.68 -3.79
N LYS A 121 0.52 -4.51 -3.84
CA LYS A 121 -0.93 -4.36 -3.93
C LYS A 121 -1.27 -4.09 -5.39
N THR A 122 -2.03 -4.98 -6.03
CA THR A 122 -2.45 -4.86 -7.43
C THR A 122 -3.92 -4.51 -7.49
N TYR A 123 -4.23 -3.37 -8.09
CA TYR A 123 -5.59 -2.87 -8.26
C TYR A 123 -6.28 -3.49 -9.49
N THR A 124 -7.58 -3.25 -9.63
CA THR A 124 -8.39 -3.81 -10.72
C THR A 124 -8.01 -3.30 -12.11
N ASP A 125 -7.40 -2.11 -12.21
CA ASP A 125 -6.80 -1.58 -13.44
C ASP A 125 -5.38 -2.12 -13.71
N THR A 126 -4.95 -3.14 -12.95
CA THR A 126 -3.64 -3.79 -12.98
C THR A 126 -2.47 -2.92 -12.50
N THR A 127 -2.70 -1.67 -12.13
CA THR A 127 -1.67 -0.84 -11.51
C THR A 127 -1.31 -1.35 -10.12
N THR A 128 -0.11 -1.02 -9.66
CA THR A 128 0.42 -1.59 -8.43
C THR A 128 1.03 -0.55 -7.51
N ASP A 129 0.83 -0.75 -6.21
CA ASP A 129 1.57 -0.11 -5.15
C ASP A 129 2.52 -1.10 -4.48
N THR A 130 3.60 -0.58 -3.92
CA THR A 130 4.59 -1.37 -3.19
C THR A 130 4.71 -0.91 -1.75
N ILE A 131 4.57 -1.84 -0.81
CA ILE A 131 4.90 -1.65 0.60
C ILE A 131 6.21 -2.39 0.90
N PRO A 132 7.26 -1.68 1.35
CA PRO A 132 8.50 -2.34 1.77
C PRO A 132 8.28 -3.19 3.02
N GLY A 133 8.78 -4.43 3.03
CA GLY A 133 8.54 -5.40 4.10
C GLY A 133 9.15 -5.03 5.44
N ARG A 134 10.16 -4.14 5.48
CA ARG A 134 10.63 -3.54 6.74
C ARG A 134 9.53 -2.76 7.50
N LYS A 135 8.45 -2.36 6.80
CA LYS A 135 7.27 -1.72 7.41
C LYS A 135 6.21 -2.75 7.83
N LEU A 136 6.39 -4.01 7.48
CA LEU A 136 5.37 -5.06 7.60
C LEU A 136 5.76 -6.17 8.57
N VAL A 137 7.06 -6.33 8.86
CA VAL A 137 7.54 -7.25 9.89
C VAL A 137 8.40 -6.53 10.92
N ARG A 138 8.40 -7.04 12.15
CA ARG A 138 9.34 -6.66 13.22
C ARG A 138 9.90 -7.92 13.86
N GLN A 139 11.04 -7.82 14.53
CA GLN A 139 11.53 -8.93 15.34
C GLN A 139 10.62 -9.14 16.55
N GLU A 140 10.36 -10.39 16.89
CA GLU A 140 9.71 -10.77 18.15
C GLU A 140 10.49 -10.24 19.37
N THR A 141 9.76 -9.70 20.32
CA THR A 141 10.26 -9.42 21.67
C THR A 141 10.46 -10.72 22.45
N ASP A 142 11.28 -10.69 23.49
CA ASP A 142 11.50 -11.89 24.31
C ASP A 142 10.22 -12.32 25.06
N ALA A 143 9.30 -11.39 25.32
CA ALA A 143 7.98 -11.71 25.86
C ALA A 143 7.10 -12.46 24.84
N GLU A 144 7.23 -12.17 23.54
CA GLU A 144 6.50 -12.87 22.47
C GLU A 144 7.08 -14.26 22.20
N LYS A 145 8.40 -14.46 22.41
CA LYS A 145 9.08 -15.75 22.23
C LYS A 145 8.80 -16.76 23.33
N ASN A 146 8.49 -16.30 24.54
CA ASN A 146 8.47 -17.14 25.73
C ASN A 146 7.09 -17.18 26.38
N THR A 147 6.57 -18.39 26.61
CA THR A 147 5.39 -18.61 27.44
C THR A 147 5.85 -19.16 28.79
N PRO A 148 5.91 -18.35 29.87
CA PRO A 148 6.36 -18.83 31.17
C PRO A 148 5.42 -19.93 31.68
N THR A 149 5.99 -21.07 32.06
CA THR A 149 5.25 -22.14 32.73
C THR A 149 5.36 -21.95 34.24
N VAL A 150 4.28 -22.24 34.97
CA VAL A 150 4.32 -22.28 36.44
C VAL A 150 5.25 -23.44 36.83
N PRO A 151 6.29 -23.21 37.66
CA PRO A 151 7.10 -24.30 38.18
C PRO A 151 6.21 -25.26 38.95
N ALA A 152 6.22 -26.54 38.59
CA ALA A 152 5.60 -27.57 39.39
C ALA A 152 6.36 -27.64 40.71
N ASN A 153 5.81 -27.07 41.79
CA ASN A 153 6.28 -27.36 43.12
C ASN A 153 6.07 -28.86 43.35
N HIS A 154 7.16 -29.63 43.28
CA HIS A 154 7.22 -30.97 43.84
C HIS A 154 7.06 -30.83 45.35
N ILE A 155 5.81 -30.85 45.83
CA ILE A 155 5.54 -31.20 47.21
C ILE A 155 5.85 -32.69 47.32
N HIS A 156 7.09 -33.03 47.63
CA HIS A 156 7.38 -34.33 48.26
C HIS A 156 6.74 -34.24 49.65
N ALA A 157 5.47 -34.62 49.76
CA ALA A 157 4.96 -35.07 51.04
C ALA A 157 5.72 -36.36 51.34
N ALA A 158 6.76 -36.24 52.18
CA ALA A 158 7.50 -37.40 52.66
C ALA A 158 6.50 -38.33 53.36
N GLU A 159 6.36 -39.53 52.81
CA GLU A 159 5.82 -40.67 53.54
C GLU A 159 6.68 -40.87 54.80
N THR A 160 6.05 -40.83 55.97
CA THR A 160 6.54 -41.57 57.14
C THR A 160 5.44 -42.50 57.60
N SER A 161 5.40 -43.68 56.97
CA SER A 161 4.68 -44.83 57.50
C SER A 161 5.56 -45.58 58.51
N ASN A 162 4.96 -45.93 59.66
CA ASN A 162 5.24 -47.06 60.56
C ASN A 162 6.41 -46.89 61.58
N VAL A 163 6.37 -47.33 62.86
CA VAL A 163 5.49 -48.28 63.60
C VAL A 163 5.79 -48.30 65.13
N THR A 164 4.75 -48.52 65.96
CA THR A 164 4.65 -49.35 67.21
C THR A 164 5.36 -49.02 68.54
N THR A 165 4.60 -48.88 69.65
CA THR A 165 4.51 -49.84 70.80
C THR A 165 3.61 -49.30 71.94
N ALA A 166 2.74 -50.17 72.47
CA ALA A 166 1.76 -49.96 73.55
C ALA A 166 2.35 -49.99 74.97
N ILE A 167 1.67 -49.41 75.97
CA ILE A 167 1.58 -49.94 77.35
C ILE A 167 0.20 -49.60 77.97
N HIS A 168 -0.47 -50.64 78.48
CA HIS A 168 -1.68 -50.61 79.34
C HIS A 168 -1.35 -50.08 80.74
N HIS A 169 -2.30 -49.42 81.42
CA HIS A 169 -2.69 -49.67 82.82
C HIS A 169 -4.07 -49.07 83.07
#